data_AF-A0A315HHX6-F1
#
_entry.id   AF-A0A315HHX6-F1
#
_cell.length_a   1.000
_cell.length_b   1.000
_cell.length_c   1.000
_cell.angle_alpha   90.00
_cell.angle_beta   90.00
_cell.angle_gamma   90.00
#
_symmetry.space_group_name_H-M   'P 1'
#
loop_
_entity.id
_entity.type
_entity.pdbx_description
1 polymer ?
#
loop_
_entity_poly.entity_id
_entity_poly.type
_entity_poly.pdbx_seq_one_letter_code
_entity_poly.pdbx_strand_id
1 'polypeptide(L)'
;MFFKTSNSAALAAWDQYLLDSQKLNEEARKLADVLGCGGRAVFKNGVGGRWFYAMSFPGEERPFARELWTVQRETTGWSCEPRRSRIPAHLRTLAKELADVWNVYRPVTSARTDALLPALGLDFSVTLFGSLEWFRAGDVIYVRAGIKPSHDRMIEILSDEFYAAKKQAEASA
;
A
#
# COMPACT_ATOMS: atom_id res chain seq x y z
N MET A 1 -11.43 20.84 2.28
CA MET A 1 -12.85 20.63 2.61
C MET A 1 -13.01 19.27 3.27
N PHE A 2 -14.08 19.06 4.02
CA PHE A 2 -14.33 17.83 4.77
C PHE A 2 -15.69 17.25 4.37
N PHE A 3 -15.76 15.94 4.21
CA PHE A 3 -16.92 15.26 3.68
C PHE A 3 -17.17 13.95 4.43
N LYS A 4 -18.41 13.48 4.41
CA LYS A 4 -18.78 12.14 4.86
C LYS A 4 -19.75 11.46 3.91
N THR A 5 -19.76 10.14 3.92
CA THR A 5 -20.76 9.35 3.21
C THR A 5 -21.04 8.02 3.90
N SER A 6 -22.29 7.57 3.82
CA SER A 6 -22.74 6.22 4.18
C SER A 6 -23.26 5.48 2.96
N ASN A 7 -22.85 5.90 1.77
CA ASN A 7 -23.22 5.26 0.52
C ASN A 7 -22.73 3.80 0.51
N SER A 8 -23.64 2.86 0.28
CA SER A 8 -23.35 1.42 0.31
C SER A 8 -22.30 0.99 -0.72
N ALA A 9 -22.24 1.61 -1.90
CA ALA A 9 -21.23 1.31 -2.90
C ALA A 9 -19.84 1.79 -2.46
N ALA A 10 -19.75 2.95 -1.79
CA ALA A 10 -18.49 3.44 -1.23
C ALA A 10 -18.00 2.55 -0.07
N LEU A 11 -18.91 2.11 0.80
CA LEU A 11 -18.60 1.17 1.88
C LEU A 11 -18.13 -0.19 1.34
N ALA A 12 -18.81 -0.75 0.34
CA ALA A 12 -18.40 -2.00 -0.29
C ALA A 12 -17.02 -1.89 -0.98
N ALA A 13 -16.75 -0.78 -1.67
CA ALA A 13 -15.44 -0.53 -2.28
C ALA A 13 -14.33 -0.35 -1.22
N TRP A 14 -14.65 0.26 -0.08
CA TRP A 14 -13.73 0.37 1.06
C TRP A 14 -13.40 -1.01 1.64
N ASP A 15 -14.40 -1.86 1.82
CA ASP A 15 -14.21 -3.22 2.33
C ASP A 15 -13.37 -4.07 1.39
N GLN A 16 -13.59 -3.97 0.08
CA GLN A 16 -12.73 -4.63 -0.90
C GLN A 16 -11.28 -4.11 -0.82
N TYR A 17 -11.08 -2.81 -0.68
CA TYR A 17 -9.74 -2.23 -0.52
C TYR A 17 -9.03 -2.75 0.75
N LEU A 18 -9.76 -2.93 1.85
CA LEU A 18 -9.21 -3.52 3.08
C LEU A 18 -8.87 -5.01 2.90
N LEU A 19 -9.75 -5.78 2.26
CA LEU A 19 -9.51 -7.20 1.95
C LEU A 19 -8.27 -7.37 1.06
N ASP A 20 -8.14 -6.57 0.01
CA ASP A 20 -6.97 -6.60 -0.87
C ASP A 20 -5.70 -6.17 -0.12
N SER A 21 -5.80 -5.22 0.82
CA SER A 21 -4.69 -4.80 1.68
C SER A 21 -4.23 -5.90 2.63
N GLN A 22 -5.18 -6.68 3.18
CA GLN A 22 -4.88 -7.85 4.01
C GLN A 22 -4.22 -8.94 3.17
N LYS A 23 -4.78 -9.28 2.01
CA LYS A 23 -4.21 -10.26 1.08
C LYS A 23 -2.80 -9.88 0.63
N LEU A 24 -2.56 -8.62 0.30
CA LEU A 24 -1.24 -8.09 -0.01
C LEU A 24 -0.25 -8.28 1.15
N ASN A 25 -0.69 -8.04 2.40
CA ASN A 25 0.15 -8.27 3.58
C ASN A 25 0.48 -9.76 3.78
N GLU A 26 -0.49 -10.64 3.53
CA GLU A 26 -0.30 -12.08 3.63
C GLU A 26 0.67 -12.61 2.57
N GLU A 27 0.51 -12.21 1.30
CA GLU A 27 1.44 -12.54 0.22
C GLU A 27 2.86 -12.07 0.56
N ALA A 28 2.97 -10.84 1.08
CA ALA A 28 4.26 -10.26 1.44
C ALA A 28 4.91 -10.97 2.63
N ARG A 29 4.12 -11.43 3.60
CA ARG A 29 4.59 -12.27 4.72
C ARG A 29 5.09 -13.62 4.22
N LYS A 30 4.36 -14.28 3.32
CA LYS A 30 4.81 -15.54 2.71
C LYS A 30 6.15 -15.39 1.99
N LEU A 31 6.34 -14.31 1.24
CA LEU A 31 7.64 -14.01 0.62
C LEU A 31 8.75 -13.84 1.68
N ALA A 32 8.49 -13.08 2.74
CA ALA A 32 9.44 -12.88 3.83
C ALA A 32 9.83 -14.20 4.51
N ASP A 33 8.85 -15.06 4.78
CA ASP A 33 9.06 -16.36 5.43
C ASP A 33 9.89 -17.30 4.55
N VAL A 34 9.62 -17.34 3.23
CA VAL A 34 10.37 -18.19 2.28
C VAL A 34 11.80 -17.69 2.07
N LEU A 35 12.01 -16.38 2.03
CA LEU A 35 13.34 -15.80 1.92
C LEU A 35 14.14 -15.99 3.21
N GLY A 36 13.50 -16.02 4.37
CA GLY A 36 14.18 -16.09 5.65
C GLY A 36 14.94 -14.80 6.00
N CYS A 37 15.79 -14.86 7.03
CA CYS A 37 16.67 -13.75 7.44
C CYS A 37 15.96 -12.46 7.91
N GLY A 38 14.71 -12.56 8.39
CA GLY A 38 14.02 -11.44 9.04
C GLY A 38 13.70 -10.25 8.13
N GLY A 39 13.58 -10.47 6.82
CA GLY A 39 13.20 -9.42 5.87
C GLY A 39 11.80 -8.87 6.11
N ARG A 40 11.63 -7.55 6.02
CA ARG A 40 10.31 -6.88 6.02
C ARG A 40 9.91 -6.47 4.61
N ALA A 41 8.64 -6.59 4.29
CA ALA A 41 8.10 -6.03 3.06
C ALA A 41 8.03 -4.50 3.12
N VAL A 42 8.44 -3.85 2.05
CA VAL A 42 8.31 -2.41 1.83
C VAL A 42 7.16 -2.19 0.85
N PHE A 43 6.20 -1.36 1.26
CA PHE A 43 5.05 -1.01 0.45
C PHE A 43 5.14 0.43 -0.02
N LYS A 44 4.60 0.71 -1.19
CA LYS A 44 4.31 2.07 -1.63
C LYS A 44 2.81 2.31 -1.57
N ASN A 45 2.46 3.51 -1.14
CA ASN A 45 1.09 3.99 -1.06
C ASN A 45 0.99 5.25 -1.91
N GLY A 46 -0.13 5.42 -2.60
CA GLY A 46 -0.49 6.64 -3.30
C GLY A 46 -2.00 6.70 -3.47
N VAL A 47 -2.47 7.70 -4.21
CA VAL A 47 -3.92 7.84 -4.46
C VAL A 47 -4.49 6.66 -5.22
N GLY A 48 -3.72 6.00 -6.08
CA GLY A 48 -4.12 4.75 -6.77
C GLY A 48 -4.04 3.47 -5.92
N GLY A 49 -3.81 3.62 -4.62
CA GLY A 49 -3.82 2.52 -3.68
C GLY A 49 -2.44 2.12 -3.18
N ARG A 50 -2.32 0.84 -2.80
CA ARG A 50 -1.16 0.29 -2.09
C ARG A 50 -0.66 -0.98 -2.76
N TRP A 51 0.66 -1.08 -2.94
CA TRP A 51 1.28 -2.23 -3.59
C TRP A 51 2.65 -2.57 -2.98
N PHE A 52 3.07 -3.81 -3.19
CA PHE A 52 4.40 -4.26 -2.81
C PHE A 52 5.46 -3.59 -3.69
N TYR A 53 6.43 -2.96 -3.06
CA TYR A 53 7.55 -2.32 -3.75
C TYR A 53 8.78 -3.22 -3.77
N ALA A 54 9.22 -3.71 -2.61
CA ALA A 54 10.49 -4.41 -2.44
C ALA A 54 10.60 -5.03 -1.04
N MET A 55 11.69 -5.72 -0.75
CA MET A 55 12.04 -6.21 0.60
C MET A 55 13.02 -5.25 1.28
N SER A 56 13.11 -5.30 2.61
CA SER A 56 14.14 -4.62 3.39
C SER A 56 14.63 -5.57 4.47
N PHE A 57 15.92 -5.85 4.48
CA PHE A 57 16.55 -6.80 5.40
C PHE A 57 17.37 -6.05 6.46
N PRO A 58 17.41 -6.56 7.71
CA PRO A 58 18.19 -5.95 8.78
C PRO A 58 19.70 -6.10 8.53
N GLY A 59 20.45 -5.03 8.84
CA GLY A 59 21.92 -5.04 8.78
C GLY A 59 22.48 -5.46 7.41
N GLU A 60 23.54 -6.28 7.43
CA GLU A 60 24.19 -6.83 6.23
C GLU A 60 23.69 -8.24 5.85
N GLU A 61 22.89 -8.89 6.70
CA GLU A 61 22.39 -10.23 6.42
C GLU A 61 21.39 -10.20 5.26
N ARG A 62 21.65 -11.03 4.25
CA ARG A 62 20.76 -11.20 3.11
C ARG A 62 20.58 -12.70 2.86
N PRO A 63 19.37 -13.12 2.47
CA PRO A 63 19.23 -14.44 1.89
C PRO A 63 19.94 -14.46 0.54
N PHE A 64 20.66 -15.53 0.23
CA PHE A 64 21.57 -15.59 -0.93
C PHE A 64 22.74 -14.57 -0.86
N ALA A 65 23.65 -14.62 -1.84
CA ALA A 65 24.80 -13.73 -1.91
C ALA A 65 24.37 -12.25 -2.04
N ARG A 66 25.04 -11.34 -1.31
CA ARG A 66 24.71 -9.90 -1.25
C ARG A 66 24.69 -9.24 -2.63
N GLU A 67 25.57 -9.67 -3.53
CA GLU A 67 25.75 -9.18 -4.90
C GLU A 67 24.51 -9.42 -5.77
N LEU A 68 23.64 -10.36 -5.37
CA LEU A 68 22.40 -10.68 -6.07
C LEU A 68 21.26 -9.73 -5.73
N TRP A 69 21.45 -8.81 -4.79
CA TRP A 69 20.45 -7.82 -4.41
C TRP A 69 20.82 -6.43 -4.94
N THR A 70 19.81 -5.60 -5.17
CA THR A 70 20.02 -4.16 -5.29
C THR A 70 20.44 -3.57 -3.96
N VAL A 71 21.20 -2.47 -4.01
CA VAL A 71 21.74 -1.83 -2.80
C VAL A 71 20.61 -1.21 -1.99
N GLN A 72 20.51 -1.55 -0.71
CA GLN A 72 19.61 -0.87 0.23
C GLN A 72 20.14 0.54 0.51
N ARG A 73 19.32 1.56 0.23
CA ARG A 73 19.65 2.97 0.51
C ARG A 73 18.60 3.57 1.40
N GLU A 74 19.00 4.51 2.25
CA GLU A 74 18.06 5.28 3.08
C GLU A 74 16.98 5.98 2.22
N THR A 75 17.36 6.53 1.07
CA THR A 75 16.45 7.20 0.14
C THR A 75 15.35 6.31 -0.45
N THR A 76 15.51 4.99 -0.38
CA THR A 76 14.51 4.01 -0.83
C THR A 76 13.85 3.27 0.34
N GLY A 77 14.00 3.77 1.58
CA GLY A 77 13.50 3.11 2.77
C GLY A 77 14.23 1.81 3.09
N TRP A 78 15.51 1.73 2.72
CA TRP A 78 16.35 0.54 2.81
C TRP A 78 15.81 -0.65 2.01
N SER A 79 15.14 -0.38 0.89
CA SER A 79 14.56 -1.42 0.04
C SER A 79 15.59 -2.08 -0.88
N CYS A 80 15.43 -3.37 -1.17
CA CYS A 80 16.12 -4.11 -2.21
C CYS A 80 15.22 -5.10 -2.94
N GLU A 81 15.65 -5.45 -4.16
CA GLU A 81 15.05 -6.44 -5.04
C GLU A 81 16.16 -7.31 -5.64
N PRO A 82 15.84 -8.51 -6.16
CA PRO A 82 16.81 -9.30 -6.93
C PRO A 82 17.34 -8.51 -8.12
N ARG A 83 18.66 -8.49 -8.25
CA ARG A 83 19.38 -7.85 -9.34
C ARG A 83 19.15 -8.61 -10.63
N ARG A 84 18.80 -7.90 -11.70
CA ARG A 84 18.52 -8.48 -13.02
C ARG A 84 19.68 -8.39 -14.01
N SER A 85 20.75 -7.65 -13.69
CA SER A 85 21.84 -7.36 -14.62
C SER A 85 23.20 -7.29 -13.93
N ARG A 86 24.28 -7.52 -14.69
CA ARG A 86 25.67 -7.56 -14.19
C ARG A 86 25.88 -8.56 -13.04
N ILE A 87 25.26 -9.74 -13.18
CA ILE A 87 25.40 -10.84 -12.22
C ILE A 87 26.75 -11.53 -12.47
N PRO A 88 27.61 -11.68 -11.44
CA PRO A 88 28.86 -12.41 -11.57
C PRO A 88 28.64 -13.84 -12.08
N ALA A 89 29.51 -14.32 -12.98
CA ALA A 89 29.33 -15.62 -13.63
C ALA A 89 29.20 -16.78 -12.64
N HIS A 90 29.97 -16.74 -11.55
CA HIS A 90 29.96 -17.75 -10.48
C HIS A 90 28.67 -17.76 -9.64
N LEU A 91 27.83 -16.71 -9.71
CA LEU A 91 26.57 -16.62 -8.98
C LEU A 91 25.33 -16.84 -9.86
N ARG A 92 25.49 -17.18 -11.15
CA ARG A 92 24.34 -17.30 -12.06
C ARG A 92 23.32 -18.34 -11.64
N THR A 93 23.77 -19.48 -11.11
CA THR A 93 22.88 -20.54 -10.61
C THR A 93 22.07 -20.04 -9.42
N LEU A 94 22.74 -19.48 -8.41
CA LEU A 94 22.09 -18.88 -7.24
C LEU A 94 21.15 -17.71 -7.62
N ALA A 95 21.51 -16.92 -8.63
CA ALA A 95 20.66 -15.84 -9.11
C ALA A 95 19.38 -16.35 -9.77
N LYS A 96 19.46 -17.48 -10.48
CA LYS A 96 18.29 -18.14 -11.05
C LYS A 96 17.39 -18.69 -9.95
N GLU A 97 17.94 -19.35 -8.94
CA GLU A 97 17.17 -19.83 -7.78
C GLU A 97 16.45 -18.68 -7.05
N LEU A 98 17.17 -17.59 -6.78
CA LEU A 98 16.57 -16.39 -6.19
C LEU A 98 15.46 -15.81 -7.07
N ALA A 99 15.69 -15.71 -8.38
CA ALA A 99 14.67 -15.20 -9.31
C ALA A 99 13.44 -16.11 -9.35
N ASP A 100 13.62 -17.44 -9.33
CA ASP A 100 12.54 -18.41 -9.33
C ASP A 100 11.70 -18.28 -8.02
N VAL A 101 12.34 -18.21 -6.85
CA VAL A 101 11.66 -17.94 -5.57
C VAL A 101 10.92 -16.61 -5.60
N TRP A 102 11.59 -15.54 -6.06
CA TRP A 102 10.99 -14.21 -6.11
C TRP A 102 9.77 -14.17 -7.02
N ASN A 103 9.84 -14.75 -8.21
CA ASN A 103 8.72 -14.73 -9.15
C ASN A 103 7.52 -15.56 -8.68
N VAL A 104 7.77 -16.62 -7.90
CA VAL A 104 6.69 -17.45 -7.33
C VAL A 104 5.99 -16.75 -6.18
N TYR A 105 6.74 -16.09 -5.29
CA TYR A 105 6.20 -15.58 -4.03
C TYR A 105 5.99 -14.07 -3.99
N ARG A 106 6.51 -13.30 -4.96
CA ARG A 106 6.33 -11.84 -5.00
C ARG A 106 4.83 -11.51 -4.99
N PRO A 107 4.37 -10.61 -4.09
CA PRO A 107 2.99 -10.18 -4.10
C PRO A 107 2.57 -9.64 -5.47
N VAL A 108 1.46 -10.18 -5.97
CA VAL A 108 0.83 -9.76 -7.22
C VAL A 108 -0.40 -8.91 -6.94
N THR A 109 -1.01 -9.09 -5.77
CA THR A 109 -2.14 -8.29 -5.33
C THR A 109 -1.69 -6.84 -5.13
N SER A 110 -2.53 -5.90 -5.55
CA SER A 110 -2.42 -4.48 -5.22
C SER A 110 -3.77 -4.03 -4.69
N ALA A 111 -3.79 -3.39 -3.53
CA ALA A 111 -5.01 -2.83 -2.97
C ALA A 111 -5.32 -1.53 -3.70
N ARG A 112 -6.16 -1.62 -4.74
CA ARG A 112 -6.49 -0.50 -5.62
C ARG A 112 -7.64 0.33 -5.08
N THR A 113 -7.61 1.61 -5.39
CA THR A 113 -8.67 2.57 -5.04
C THR A 113 -9.53 2.93 -6.25
N ASP A 114 -9.35 2.24 -7.37
CA ASP A 114 -9.98 2.53 -8.67
C ASP A 114 -11.52 2.45 -8.60
N ALA A 115 -12.08 1.61 -7.72
CA ALA A 115 -13.51 1.55 -7.43
C ALA A 115 -13.93 2.55 -6.34
N LEU A 116 -13.07 2.75 -5.33
CA LEU A 116 -13.37 3.58 -4.16
C LEU A 116 -13.42 5.07 -4.50
N LEU A 117 -12.44 5.58 -5.26
CA LEU A 117 -12.38 6.99 -5.64
C LEU A 117 -13.66 7.42 -6.39
N PRO A 118 -14.07 6.75 -7.48
CA PRO A 118 -15.34 7.07 -8.13
C PRO A 118 -16.54 6.93 -7.20
N ALA A 119 -16.59 5.89 -6.35
CA ALA A 119 -17.69 5.71 -5.40
C ALA A 119 -17.82 6.91 -4.43
N LEU A 120 -16.70 7.54 -4.07
CA LEU A 120 -16.66 8.77 -3.28
C LEU A 120 -16.90 10.05 -4.11
N GLY A 121 -17.05 9.95 -5.43
CA GLY A 121 -17.17 11.10 -6.33
C GLY A 121 -15.83 11.80 -6.60
N LEU A 122 -14.72 11.13 -6.32
CA LEU A 122 -13.36 11.59 -6.51
C LEU A 122 -12.68 10.88 -7.67
N ASP A 123 -11.57 11.45 -8.13
CA ASP A 123 -10.66 10.83 -9.08
C ASP A 123 -9.21 11.19 -8.73
N PHE A 124 -8.27 10.76 -9.57
CA PHE A 124 -6.84 10.99 -9.36
C PHE A 124 -6.44 12.46 -9.30
N SER A 125 -7.24 13.40 -9.84
CA SER A 125 -6.97 14.84 -9.79
C SER A 125 -6.97 15.38 -8.36
N VAL A 126 -7.50 14.64 -7.37
CA VAL A 126 -7.39 15.02 -5.95
C VAL A 126 -5.93 15.22 -5.52
N THR A 127 -4.97 14.55 -6.17
CA THR A 127 -3.53 14.75 -5.96
C THR A 127 -3.01 16.12 -6.38
N LEU A 128 -3.70 16.81 -7.30
CA LEU A 128 -3.29 18.10 -7.85
C LEU A 128 -3.75 19.28 -6.99
N PHE A 129 -4.78 19.09 -6.17
CA PHE A 129 -5.45 20.17 -5.44
C PHE A 129 -5.34 20.05 -3.92
N GLY A 130 -4.57 19.10 -3.40
CA GLY A 130 -4.25 19.01 -1.97
C GLY A 130 -3.99 17.59 -1.49
N SER A 131 -3.81 17.43 -0.17
CA SER A 131 -3.72 16.12 0.46
C SER A 131 -5.09 15.44 0.48
N LEU A 132 -5.12 14.16 0.12
CA LEU A 132 -6.25 13.27 0.36
C LEU A 132 -6.04 12.54 1.69
N GLU A 133 -6.98 12.68 2.59
CA GLU A 133 -7.02 11.94 3.86
C GLU A 133 -8.41 11.33 4.01
N TRP A 134 -8.47 10.06 4.39
CA TRP A 134 -9.73 9.33 4.53
C TRP A 134 -9.65 8.31 5.66
N PHE A 135 -10.79 7.98 6.23
CA PHE A 135 -10.93 6.88 7.20
C PHE A 135 -12.38 6.43 7.28
N ARG A 136 -12.61 5.22 7.79
CA ARG A 136 -13.94 4.70 8.08
C ARG A 136 -14.14 4.65 9.60
N ALA A 137 -15.29 5.10 10.06
CA ALA A 137 -15.74 4.96 11.45
C ALA A 137 -17.17 4.41 11.43
N GLY A 138 -17.34 3.16 11.88
CA GLY A 138 -18.62 2.43 11.72
C GLY A 138 -19.02 2.37 10.24
N ASP A 139 -20.25 2.77 9.92
CA ASP A 139 -20.79 2.77 8.55
C ASP A 139 -20.69 4.15 7.86
N VAL A 140 -19.68 4.93 8.25
CA VAL A 140 -19.42 6.24 7.65
C VAL A 140 -17.96 6.32 7.20
N ILE A 141 -17.76 6.74 5.96
CA ILE A 141 -16.45 7.11 5.44
C ILE A 141 -16.33 8.63 5.51
N TYR A 142 -15.25 9.08 6.14
CA TYR A 142 -14.87 10.49 6.25
C TYR A 142 -13.73 10.78 5.28
N VAL A 143 -13.81 11.92 4.58
CA VAL A 143 -12.79 12.34 3.62
C VAL A 143 -12.47 13.81 3.81
N ARG A 144 -11.18 14.11 3.86
CA ARG A 144 -10.64 15.45 3.66
C ARG A 144 -9.98 15.48 2.29
N ALA A 145 -10.45 16.39 1.45
CA ALA A 145 -9.94 16.56 0.09
C ALA A 145 -9.81 18.05 -0.27
N GLY A 146 -8.91 18.33 -1.21
CA GLY A 146 -8.72 19.64 -1.82
C GLY A 146 -9.75 20.01 -2.88
N ILE A 147 -10.48 19.01 -3.41
CA ILE A 147 -11.58 19.19 -4.36
C ILE A 147 -12.91 18.78 -3.74
N LYS A 148 -14.00 19.37 -4.24
CA LYS A 148 -15.35 18.95 -3.90
C LYS A 148 -15.67 17.66 -4.66
N PRO A 149 -16.11 16.59 -3.97
CA PRO A 149 -16.63 15.39 -4.62
C PRO A 149 -17.75 15.72 -5.61
N SER A 150 -17.71 15.06 -6.76
CA SER A 150 -18.74 15.21 -7.79
C SER A 150 -20.04 14.50 -7.42
N HIS A 151 -21.14 14.93 -8.06
CA HIS A 151 -22.45 14.27 -8.03
C HIS A 151 -23.09 14.13 -6.62
N ASP A 152 -22.77 15.04 -5.69
CA ASP A 152 -23.29 15.03 -4.31
C ASP A 152 -23.17 13.66 -3.59
N ARG A 153 -22.18 12.85 -3.98
CA ARG A 153 -21.94 11.50 -3.41
C ARG A 153 -21.52 11.54 -1.94
N MET A 154 -21.12 12.72 -1.48
CA MET A 154 -20.73 12.99 -0.11
C MET A 154 -21.36 14.29 0.38
N ILE A 155 -21.62 14.33 1.68
CA ILE A 155 -22.13 15.52 2.37
C ILE A 155 -20.94 16.27 2.94
N GLU A 156 -20.85 17.57 2.66
CA GLU A 156 -19.84 18.44 3.27
C GLU A 156 -20.14 18.63 4.76
N ILE A 157 -19.09 18.56 5.57
CA ILE A 157 -19.15 18.69 7.03
C ILE A 157 -18.11 19.70 7.51
N LEU A 158 -18.25 20.11 8.77
CA LEU A 158 -17.25 20.94 9.43
C LEU A 158 -16.01 20.12 9.83
N SER A 159 -14.87 20.79 9.96
CA SER A 159 -13.62 20.20 10.43
C SER A 159 -13.77 19.49 11.78
N ASP A 160 -14.57 20.07 12.66
CA ASP A 160 -14.70 19.61 14.05
C ASP A 160 -15.36 18.23 14.10
N GLU A 161 -16.37 18.00 13.26
CA GLU A 161 -16.99 16.69 13.11
C GLU A 161 -15.98 15.66 12.58
N PHE A 162 -15.20 16.03 11.56
CA PHE A 162 -14.18 15.14 10.98
C PHE A 162 -13.12 14.73 12.01
N TYR A 163 -12.56 15.69 12.75
CA TYR A 163 -11.51 15.39 13.73
C TYR A 163 -12.05 14.69 14.98
N ALA A 164 -13.28 14.97 15.40
CA ALA A 164 -13.94 14.23 16.47
C ALA A 164 -14.13 12.75 16.09
N ALA A 165 -14.65 12.49 14.88
CA ALA A 165 -14.81 11.13 14.37
C ALA A 165 -13.46 10.41 14.22
N LYS A 166 -12.42 11.11 13.74
CA LYS A 166 -11.07 10.54 13.61
C LYS A 166 -10.52 10.10 14.96
N LYS A 167 -10.59 10.97 15.97
CA LYS A 167 -10.14 10.66 17.33
C LYS A 167 -10.88 9.45 17.91
N GLN A 168 -12.18 9.34 17.66
CA GLN A 168 -12.97 8.20 18.12
C GLN A 168 -12.60 6.90 17.40
N ALA A 169 -12.35 6.95 16.09
CA ALA A 169 -11.92 5.80 15.31
C ALA A 169 -10.54 5.29 15.76
N GLU A 170 -9.60 6.21 16.00
CA GLU A 170 -8.26 5.87 16.50
C GLU A 170 -8.27 5.30 17.93
N ALA A 171 -9.19 5.75 18.78
CA ALA A 171 -9.35 5.21 20.13
C ALA A 171 -10.01 3.82 20.16
N SER A 172 -10.62 3.39 19.06
CA SER A 172 -11.36 2.13 18.94
C SER A 172 -10.64 1.07 18.10
N ALA A 173 -9.48 1.41 17.52
CA ALA A 173 -8.66 0.56 16.65
C ALA A 173 -7.51 -0.10 17.42
#